data_AF-A0A2L2Z7V6-F1
#
_entry.id   AF-A0A2L2Z7V6-F1
#
_cell.length_a   1.000
_cell.length_b   1.000
_cell.length_c   1.000
_cell.angle_alpha   90.00
_cell.angle_beta   90.00
_cell.angle_gamma   90.00
#
_symmetry.space_group_name_H-M   'P 1'
#
loop_
_entity.id
_entity.type
_entity.pdbx_description
1 polymer ?
#
loop_
_entity_poly.entity_id
_entity_poly.type
_entity_poly.pdbx_seq_one_letter_code
_entity_poly.pdbx_strand_id
1 'polypeptide(L)' 'DRSPLLITTKSVIGNRSCTIHRCSICGYSSFKTSNVIGHIRKHTGERPFTCPKCGKAFAQK' A
#
# COMPACT_ATOMS: atom_id res chain seq x y z
N ASP A 1 9.17 -10.29 1.47
CA ASP A 1 8.41 -10.38 2.72
C ASP A 1 7.12 -9.58 2.56
N ARG A 2 6.00 -10.29 2.42
CA ARG A 2 4.70 -9.74 1.97
C ARG A 2 4.16 -8.78 3.03
N SER A 3 3.92 -7.51 2.71
CA SER A 3 3.15 -6.62 3.60
C SER A 3 1.81 -7.30 3.92
N PRO A 4 1.58 -7.79 5.16
CA PRO A 4 0.47 -8.70 5.47
C PRO A 4 -0.90 -8.04 5.31
N LEU A 5 -0.92 -6.72 5.24
CA LEU A 5 -2.12 -5.91 5.15
C LEU A 5 -2.59 -5.64 3.71
N LEU A 6 -1.80 -6.04 2.71
CA LEU A 6 -2.09 -5.88 1.29
C LEU A 6 -2.63 -7.18 0.70
N ILE A 7 -3.90 -7.15 0.29
CA ILE A 7 -4.54 -8.24 -0.46
C ILE A 7 -4.43 -7.92 -1.94
N THR A 8 -3.98 -8.88 -2.76
CA THR A 8 -3.92 -8.72 -4.22
C THR A 8 -4.90 -9.67 -4.89
N THR A 9 -5.84 -9.12 -5.64
CA THR A 9 -6.91 -9.85 -6.32
C THR A 9 -6.84 -9.57 -7.82
N LYS A 10 -6.95 -10.61 -8.65
CA LYS A 10 -7.14 -10.45 -10.10
C LYS A 10 -8.63 -10.39 -10.37
N SER A 11 -9.11 -9.28 -10.92
CA SER A 11 -10.50 -9.09 -11.34
C SER A 11 -10.56 -8.89 -12.84
N VAL A 12 -11.55 -9.50 -13.48
CA VAL A 12 -11.83 -9.29 -14.90
C VAL A 12 -12.92 -8.22 -14.98
N ILE A 13 -12.60 -7.08 -15.58
CA ILE A 13 -13.56 -5.99 -15.80
C ILE A 13 -13.80 -5.94 -17.32
N GLY A 14 -14.92 -6.50 -17.76
CA GLY A 14 -15.19 -6.74 -19.17
C GLY A 14 -14.24 -7.80 -19.75
N ASN A 15 -13.40 -7.39 -20.70
CA ASN A 15 -12.40 -8.28 -21.33
C ASN A 15 -10.98 -8.05 -20.80
N ARG A 16 -10.80 -7.17 -19.80
CA ARG A 16 -9.47 -6.81 -19.27
C ARG A 16 -9.25 -7.45 -17.91
N SER A 17 -8.15 -8.21 -17.81
CA SER A 17 -7.60 -8.68 -16.55
C SER A 17 -6.93 -7.51 -15.82
N CYS A 18 -7.59 -7.02 -14.78
CA CYS A 18 -7.07 -5.97 -13.92
C CYS A 18 -6.63 -6.57 -12.58
N THR A 19 -5.45 -6.19 -12.11
CA THR A 19 -5.02 -6.54 -10.76
C THR A 19 -5.41 -5.41 -9.82
N ILE A 20 -6.18 -5.74 -8.79
CA ILE A 20 -6.63 -4.82 -7.76
C ILE A 20 -5.93 -5.18 -6.46
N HIS A 21 -5.34 -4.17 -5.85
CA HIS A 21 -4.72 -4.22 -4.54
C HIS A 21 -5.70 -3.64 -3.52
N ARG A 22 -5.94 -4.36 -2.43
CA ARG A 22 -6.92 -4.00 -1.40
C ARG A 22 -6.26 -3.95 -0.02
N CYS A 23 -6.69 -3.00 0.79
CA CYS A 23 -6.34 -2.90 2.20
C CYS A 23 -7.24 -3.85 3.00
N SER A 24 -6.65 -4.75 3.77
CA SER A 24 -7.39 -5.68 4.65
C SER A 24 -8.07 -4.99 5.84
N ILE A 25 -7.63 -3.79 6.22
CA ILE A 25 -8.14 -3.07 7.40
C ILE A 25 -9.46 -2.35 7.10
N CYS A 26 -9.55 -1.65 5.96
CA CYS A 26 -10.71 -0.80 5.65
C CYS A 26 -11.30 -1.00 4.24
N GLY A 27 -10.80 -1.98 3.48
CA GLY A 27 -11.32 -2.29 2.14
C GLY A 27 -10.89 -1.32 1.02
N TYR A 28 -10.10 -0.29 1.32
CA TYR A 28 -9.57 0.63 0.31
C TYR A 28 -8.87 -0.14 -0.83
N SER A 29 -9.24 0.15 -2.08
CA SER A 29 -8.74 -0.57 -3.25
C SER A 29 -8.11 0.34 -4.29
N SER A 30 -6.99 -0.07 -4.88
CA SER A 30 -6.30 0.64 -5.95
C SER A 30 -5.64 -0.34 -6.93
N PHE A 31 -5.46 0.07 -8.18
CA PHE A 31 -4.74 -0.70 -9.20
C PHE A 31 -3.21 -0.64 -9.03
N LYS A 32 -2.70 0.32 -8.25
CA LYS A 32 -1.28 0.45 -7.92
C LYS A 32 -0.99 -0.08 -6.52
N THR A 33 0.00 -0.96 -6.40
CA THR A 33 0.51 -1.48 -5.11
C THR A 33 1.02 -0.36 -4.21
N SER A 34 1.81 0.57 -4.77
CA SER A 34 2.42 1.68 -4.03
C SER A 34 1.39 2.58 -3.34
N ASN A 35 0.23 2.80 -3.99
CA ASN A 35 -0.87 3.55 -3.40
C ASN A 35 -1.47 2.84 -2.18
N VAL A 36 -1.67 1.53 -2.26
CA VAL A 36 -2.21 0.74 -1.13
C VAL A 36 -1.18 0.61 -0.01
N ILE A 37 0.11 0.43 -0.34
CA ILE A 37 1.19 0.40 0.64
C ILE A 37 1.30 1.75 1.36
N GLY A 38 1.29 2.87 0.62
CA GLY A 38 1.28 4.21 1.22
C GLY A 38 0.03 4.47 2.06
N HIS A 39 -1.13 3.95 1.64
CA HIS A 39 -2.35 3.96 2.44
C HIS A 39 -2.20 3.14 3.73
N ILE A 40 -1.64 1.92 3.68
CA ILE A 40 -1.44 1.04 4.85
C ILE A 40 -0.56 1.72 5.90
N ARG A 41 0.46 2.48 5.48
CA ARG A 41 1.32 3.23 6.40
C ARG A 41 0.55 4.27 7.23
N LYS A 42 -0.62 4.71 6.79
CA LYS A 42 -1.50 5.57 7.60
C LYS A 42 -2.15 4.81 8.77
N HIS A 43 -2.35 3.51 8.64
CA HIS A 43 -2.84 2.65 9.72
C HIS A 43 -1.72 2.21 10.65
N THR A 44 -0.59 1.76 10.09
CA THR A 44 0.52 1.20 10.88
C THR A 44 1.43 2.26 11.47
N GLY A 45 1.40 3.49 10.94
CA GLY A 45 2.35 4.54 11.31
C GLY A 45 3.78 4.25 10.84
N GLU A 46 4.00 3.24 10.00
CA GLU A 46 5.33 2.87 9.52
C GLU A 46 5.96 4.00 8.69
N ARG A 47 7.17 4.38 9.09
CA ARG A 47 7.94 5.47 8.48
C ARG A 47 9.34 4.97 8.11
N PRO A 48 9.47 4.22 6.99
CA PRO A 48 10.74 3.59 6.63
C PRO A 48 11.79 4.58 6.10
N PHE A 49 11.40 5.81 5.75
CA PHE A 49 12.32 6.80 5.22
C PHE A 49 12.79 7.72 6.34
N THR A 50 13.95 7.43 6.92
CA THR A 50 14.55 8.28 7.95
C THR A 50 15.58 9.20 7.33
N CYS A 51 15.46 10.51 7.59
CA CYS A 51 16.46 11.48 7.17
C CYS A 51 17.71 11.35 8.06
N PRO A 52 18.90 11.05 7.50
CA PRO A 52 20.10 10.86 8.30
C PRO A 52 20.61 12.16 8.95
N LYS A 53 20.22 13.33 8.43
CA LYS A 53 20.65 14.63 8.96
C LYS A 53 19.82 15.09 10.15
N CYS A 54 18.50 14.88 10.12
CA CYS A 54 17.58 15.38 11.14
C CYS A 54 16.87 14.30 11.94
N GLY A 55 17.08 13.01 11.63
CA GLY A 55 16.45 11.87 12.31
C GLY A 55 14.94 11.72 12.08
N LYS A 56 14.31 12.61 11.32
CA LYS A 56 12.86 12.55 11.06
C LYS A 56 12.52 11.40 10.12
N ALA A 57 11.51 10.63 10.49
CA ALA A 57 11.02 9.49 9.71
C ALA A 57 9.74 9.86 8.93
N PHE A 58 9.67 9.40 7.68
CA PHE A 58 8.58 9.68 6.73
C PHE A 58 8.00 8.39 6.17
N ALA A 59 6.69 8.41 5.93
CA ALA A 59 5.93 7.29 5.38
C ALA A 59 5.99 7.23 3.84
N GLN A 60 6.45 8.28 3.19
CA GLN A 60 6.66 8.37 1.76
C GLN A 60 8.03 9.00 1.51
N LYS A 61 8.63 8.66 0.36
CA LYS A 61 9.86 9.28 -0.10
C LYS A 61 9.64 10.74 -0.46
#